data_AF-A0A3Q0QXR3-F1
#
_entry.id   AF-A0A3Q0QXR3-F1
#
_cell.length_a   1.000
_cell.length_b   1.000
_cell.length_c   1.000
_cell.angle_alpha   90.00
_cell.angle_beta   90.00
_cell.angle_gamma   90.00
#
_symmetry.space_group_name_H-M   'P 1'
#
loop_
_entity.id
_entity.type
_entity.pdbx_description
1 polymer ?
#
loop_
_entity_poly.entity_id
_entity_poly.type
_entity_poly.pdbx_seq_one_letter_code
_entity_poly.pdbx_strand_id
1 'polypeptide(L)'
;TKLATMGTLVFLYNFLLLSLCVCPQIAGKWYHIGLATNAERYVSRRGKINMGTYVITPLPNGDLDLLYSSVYNGTCRKMDKVANKTDVPGKYRSINELTIHVLSIVDVKYDEYALTHAVNTKENDTYIVNKLYGRDADLSAEVQEKFRQFSLQTGVLPENVMFFPKSEECTSA
;
A
#
# COMPACT_ATOMS: atom_id res chain seq x y z
N THR A 1 31.63 -1.01 -2.70
CA THR A 1 31.44 -1.76 -1.43
C THR A 1 30.72 -0.95 -0.34
N LYS A 2 31.00 0.35 -0.15
CA LYS A 2 30.33 1.21 0.85
C LYS A 2 28.81 1.42 0.64
N LEU A 3 28.36 1.49 -0.62
CA LEU A 3 26.95 1.74 -0.97
C LEU A 3 26.02 0.58 -0.62
N ALA A 4 26.49 -0.66 -0.80
CA ALA A 4 25.75 -1.87 -0.43
C ALA A 4 25.57 -1.97 1.09
N THR A 5 26.59 -1.60 1.87
CA THR A 5 26.55 -1.62 3.34
C THR A 5 25.57 -0.60 3.92
N MET A 6 25.46 0.59 3.32
CA MET A 6 24.44 1.58 3.69
C MET A 6 23.01 1.09 3.36
N GLY A 7 22.83 0.47 2.20
CA GLY A 7 21.53 -0.14 1.82
C GLY A 7 21.09 -1.21 2.81
N THR A 8 22.00 -2.11 3.21
CA THR A 8 21.72 -3.15 4.22
C THR A 8 21.43 -2.56 5.60
N LEU A 9 22.13 -1.50 6.02
CA LEU A 9 21.86 -0.84 7.31
C LEU A 9 20.50 -0.14 7.35
N VAL A 10 20.11 0.55 6.28
CA VAL A 10 18.78 1.18 6.18
C VAL A 10 17.67 0.12 6.16
N PHE A 11 17.90 -0.99 5.44
CA PHE A 11 16.97 -2.12 5.43
C PHE A 11 16.83 -2.76 6.81
N LEU A 12 17.95 -2.97 7.53
CA LEU A 12 17.94 -3.49 8.90
C LEU A 12 17.32 -2.51 9.89
N TYR A 13 17.50 -1.20 9.72
CA TYR A 13 16.90 -0.16 10.56
C TYR A 13 15.39 -0.04 10.35
N ASN A 14 14.93 -0.03 9.08
CA ASN A 14 13.51 -0.07 8.75
C ASN A 14 12.87 -1.39 9.20
N PHE A 15 13.58 -2.53 9.07
CA PHE A 15 13.15 -3.82 9.61
C PHE A 15 13.07 -3.81 11.15
N LEU A 16 14.03 -3.19 11.85
CA LEU A 16 13.99 -3.03 13.30
C LEU A 16 12.84 -2.12 13.75
N LEU A 17 12.58 -1.02 13.05
CA LEU A 17 11.45 -0.12 13.31
C LEU A 17 10.10 -0.82 13.10
N LEU A 18 9.99 -1.67 12.09
CA LEU A 18 8.82 -2.52 11.89
C LEU A 18 8.66 -3.55 13.03
N SER A 19 9.76 -4.00 13.64
CA SER A 19 9.77 -5.04 14.69
C SER A 19 9.34 -4.58 16.08
N LEU A 20 9.34 -3.28 16.35
CA LEU A 20 8.89 -2.73 17.62
C LEU A 20 7.41 -2.35 17.54
N CYS A 21 6.57 -3.26 18.04
CA CYS A 21 5.22 -3.07 18.59
C CYS A 21 4.50 -1.76 18.21
N VAL A 22 3.45 -1.87 17.37
CA VAL A 22 2.54 -0.79 16.93
C VAL A 22 3.30 0.44 16.46
N CYS A 23 3.53 0.65 15.16
CA CYS A 23 4.10 1.93 14.72
C CYS A 23 3.00 3.03 14.78
N PRO A 24 2.89 3.89 15.81
CA PRO A 24 1.96 5.01 15.76
C PRO A 24 2.26 5.95 14.59
N GLN A 25 3.49 5.93 14.09
CA GLN A 25 3.94 6.71 12.94
C GLN A 25 3.25 6.31 11.62
N ILE A 26 2.70 5.09 11.50
CA ILE A 26 1.90 4.72 10.32
C ILE A 26 0.48 5.32 10.36
N ALA A 27 0.05 5.80 11.52
CA ALA A 27 -1.31 6.30 11.73
C ALA A 27 -1.59 7.55 10.88
N GLY A 28 -2.88 7.80 10.70
CA GLY A 28 -3.39 8.99 10.01
C GLY A 28 -3.58 8.76 8.51
N LYS A 29 -3.68 9.89 7.81
CA LYS A 29 -4.08 9.92 6.40
C LYS A 29 -2.91 9.60 5.46
N TRP A 30 -3.22 8.84 4.41
CA TRP A 30 -2.34 8.50 3.31
C TRP A 30 -3.10 8.60 1.99
N TYR A 31 -2.49 9.21 0.97
CA TYR A 31 -2.97 9.19 -0.39
C TYR A 31 -2.58 7.87 -1.06
N HIS A 32 -3.53 7.21 -1.73
CA HIS A 32 -3.26 6.04 -2.55
C HIS A 32 -2.85 6.53 -3.94
N ILE A 33 -1.55 6.63 -4.17
CA ILE A 33 -0.95 7.30 -5.34
C ILE A 33 -0.83 6.37 -6.54
N GLY A 34 -0.48 5.11 -6.29
CA GLY A 34 -0.21 4.15 -7.36
C GLY A 34 -0.53 2.71 -7.00
N LEU A 35 -0.77 1.92 -8.03
CA LEU A 35 -1.08 0.50 -7.97
C LEU A 35 -0.30 -0.24 -9.05
N ALA A 36 0.23 -1.40 -8.73
CA ALA A 36 0.83 -2.30 -9.70
C ALA A 36 0.35 -3.71 -9.43
N THR A 37 -0.26 -4.35 -10.42
CA THR A 37 -0.91 -5.65 -10.22
C THR A 37 -1.04 -6.46 -11.51
N ASN A 38 -0.96 -7.77 -11.40
CA ASN A 38 -1.29 -8.71 -12.48
C ASN A 38 -2.76 -9.18 -12.45
N ALA A 39 -3.59 -8.65 -11.55
CA ALA A 39 -5.03 -8.95 -11.54
C ALA A 39 -5.78 -8.19 -12.64
N GLU A 40 -6.30 -8.93 -13.61
CA GLU A 40 -6.99 -8.40 -14.79
C GLU A 40 -8.15 -7.46 -14.45
N ARG A 41 -8.88 -7.72 -13.35
CA ARG A 41 -9.98 -6.86 -12.87
C ARG A 41 -9.56 -5.41 -12.55
N TYR A 42 -8.29 -5.19 -12.22
CA TYR A 42 -7.73 -3.86 -12.01
C TYR A 42 -7.09 -3.33 -13.29
N VAL A 43 -6.35 -4.16 -14.01
CA VAL A 43 -5.68 -3.80 -15.27
C VAL A 43 -6.69 -3.30 -16.31
N SER A 44 -7.85 -3.95 -16.44
CA SER A 44 -8.95 -3.55 -17.33
C SER A 44 -9.59 -2.20 -16.99
N ARG A 45 -9.33 -1.67 -15.78
CA ARG A 45 -9.84 -0.37 -15.30
C ARG A 45 -8.76 0.72 -15.26
N ARG A 46 -7.61 0.49 -15.91
CA ARG A 46 -6.52 1.47 -16.01
C ARG A 46 -7.06 2.82 -16.49
N GLY A 47 -6.62 3.90 -15.84
CA GLY A 47 -7.04 5.27 -16.15
C GLY A 47 -8.47 5.63 -15.70
N LYS A 48 -9.24 4.69 -15.14
CA LYS A 48 -10.60 4.92 -14.63
C LYS A 48 -10.66 4.94 -13.10
N ILE A 49 -9.53 4.69 -12.44
CA ILE A 49 -9.41 4.68 -10.98
C ILE A 49 -8.80 6.01 -10.57
N ASN A 50 -9.54 6.78 -9.79
CA ASN A 50 -9.06 8.04 -9.21
C ASN A 50 -8.26 7.78 -7.94
N MET A 51 -7.42 8.75 -7.58
CA MET A 51 -6.70 8.75 -6.31
C MET A 51 -7.71 8.69 -5.15
N GLY A 52 -7.48 7.75 -4.25
CA GLY A 52 -8.23 7.63 -3.00
C GLY A 52 -7.35 7.99 -1.81
N THR A 53 -7.94 7.98 -0.63
CA THR A 53 -7.24 8.13 0.64
C THR A 53 -7.49 6.94 1.54
N TYR A 54 -6.54 6.63 2.39
CA TYR A 54 -6.69 5.72 3.52
C TYR A 54 -6.46 6.51 4.79
N VAL A 55 -7.33 6.34 5.79
CA VAL A 55 -7.01 6.70 7.18
C VAL A 55 -6.67 5.40 7.90
N ILE A 56 -5.45 5.33 8.42
CA ILE A 56 -4.93 4.17 9.12
C ILE A 56 -5.00 4.45 10.63
N THR A 57 -5.68 3.58 11.37
CA THR A 57 -5.79 3.66 12.82
C THR A 57 -5.23 2.39 13.45
N PRO A 58 -4.06 2.45 14.10
CA PRO A 58 -3.53 1.31 14.85
C PRO A 58 -4.44 0.96 16.03
N LEU A 59 -4.75 -0.32 16.19
CA LEU A 59 -5.59 -0.84 17.26
C LEU A 59 -4.75 -1.36 18.44
N PRO A 60 -5.28 -1.41 19.68
CA PRO A 60 -4.52 -1.87 20.86
C PRO A 60 -4.00 -3.31 20.75
N ASN A 61 -4.66 -4.16 19.96
CA ASN A 61 -4.22 -5.52 19.71
C ASN A 61 -3.08 -5.61 18.67
N GLY A 62 -2.72 -4.50 18.03
CA GLY A 62 -1.71 -4.37 16.99
C GLY A 62 -2.22 -4.54 15.55
N ASP A 63 -3.53 -4.75 15.38
CA ASP A 63 -4.16 -4.71 14.05
C ASP A 63 -4.23 -3.28 13.54
N LEU A 64 -4.53 -3.13 12.24
CA LEU A 64 -4.78 -1.82 11.62
C LEU A 64 -6.24 -1.75 11.15
N ASP A 65 -6.95 -0.72 11.58
CA ASP A 65 -8.20 -0.31 10.96
C ASP A 65 -7.90 0.65 9.80
N LEU A 66 -8.52 0.39 8.65
CA LEU A 66 -8.25 1.04 7.38
C LEU A 66 -9.55 1.58 6.79
N LEU A 67 -9.76 2.89 6.88
CA LEU A 67 -10.86 3.56 6.21
C LEU A 67 -10.39 4.06 4.84
N TYR A 68 -10.82 3.40 3.77
CA TYR A 68 -10.59 3.84 2.39
C TYR A 68 -11.70 4.79 1.93
N SER A 69 -11.35 5.86 1.23
CA SER A 69 -12.29 6.81 0.63
C SER A 69 -11.85 7.23 -0.77
N SER A 70 -12.78 7.28 -1.72
CA SER A 70 -12.50 7.81 -3.08
C SER A 70 -13.77 8.30 -3.77
N VAL A 71 -13.63 9.25 -4.69
CA VAL A 71 -14.72 9.71 -5.56
C VAL A 71 -14.81 8.83 -6.80
N TYR A 72 -15.99 8.26 -7.03
CA TYR A 72 -16.31 7.46 -8.22
C TYR A 72 -17.59 7.97 -8.86
N ASN A 73 -17.53 8.40 -10.12
CA ASN A 73 -18.66 9.00 -10.85
C ASN A 73 -19.34 10.14 -10.06
N GLY A 74 -18.55 11.05 -9.49
CA GLY A 74 -19.04 12.18 -8.69
C GLY A 74 -19.61 11.80 -7.31
N THR A 75 -19.63 10.51 -6.96
CA THR A 75 -20.13 10.05 -5.65
C THR A 75 -18.97 9.61 -4.77
N CYS A 76 -18.94 10.08 -3.53
CA CYS A 76 -18.00 9.59 -2.53
C CYS A 76 -18.33 8.15 -2.13
N ARG A 77 -17.32 7.27 -2.16
CA ARG A 77 -17.42 5.88 -1.68
C ARG A 77 -16.41 5.66 -0.57
N LYS A 78 -16.87 5.06 0.52
CA LYS A 78 -16.06 4.68 1.68
C LYS A 78 -16.08 3.17 1.88
N MET A 79 -15.00 2.61 2.39
CA MET A 79 -14.87 1.19 2.68
C MET A 79 -13.92 0.99 3.86
N ASP A 80 -14.44 0.35 4.91
CA ASP A 80 -13.67 -0.01 6.09
C ASP A 80 -13.10 -1.42 5.96
N LYS A 81 -11.87 -1.61 6.43
CA LYS A 81 -11.19 -2.90 6.48
C LYS A 81 -10.29 -3.00 7.70
N VAL A 82 -10.30 -4.17 8.34
CA VAL A 82 -9.29 -4.50 9.35
C VAL A 82 -8.22 -5.38 8.71
N ALA A 83 -6.95 -4.99 8.91
CA ALA A 83 -5.79 -5.79 8.59
C ALA A 83 -5.22 -6.36 9.90
N ASN A 84 -5.38 -7.67 10.09
CA ASN A 84 -4.95 -8.32 11.32
C ASN A 84 -3.43 -8.49 11.32
N LYS A 85 -2.79 -8.22 12.47
CA LYS A 85 -1.36 -8.46 12.60
C LYS A 85 -1.03 -9.94 12.44
N THR A 86 0.21 -10.20 12.08
CA THR A 86 0.80 -11.54 12.16
C THR A 86 1.95 -11.54 13.14
N ASP A 87 2.52 -12.72 13.41
CA ASP A 87 3.73 -12.84 14.22
C ASP A 87 4.96 -12.25 13.52
N VAL A 88 4.85 -11.94 12.22
CA VAL A 88 5.88 -11.27 11.45
C VAL A 88 5.60 -9.76 11.45
N PRO A 89 6.50 -8.94 11.99
CA PRO A 89 6.29 -7.50 12.02
C PRO A 89 6.21 -6.87 10.63
N GLY A 90 5.37 -5.85 10.47
CA GLY A 90 5.09 -5.24 9.16
C GLY A 90 4.22 -6.08 8.22
N LYS A 91 3.88 -7.32 8.60
CA LYS A 91 3.03 -8.22 7.84
C LYS A 91 1.67 -8.37 8.51
N TYR A 92 0.65 -8.15 7.69
CA TYR A 92 -0.75 -8.21 8.06
C TYR A 92 -1.47 -9.23 7.18
N ARG A 93 -2.54 -9.78 7.73
CA ARG A 93 -3.42 -10.71 7.05
C ARG A 93 -4.85 -10.22 7.14
N SER A 94 -5.56 -10.22 6.03
CA SER A 94 -7.01 -10.04 6.00
C SER A 94 -7.60 -11.27 5.31
N ILE A 95 -8.50 -11.97 6.00
CA ILE A 95 -9.19 -13.12 5.45
C ILE A 95 -10.63 -12.68 5.19
N ASN A 96 -11.03 -12.65 3.93
CA ASN A 96 -12.44 -12.69 3.56
C ASN A 96 -12.78 -14.12 3.14
N GLU A 97 -14.06 -14.50 3.15
CA GLU A 97 -14.56 -15.89 3.00
C GLU A 97 -13.92 -16.71 1.86
N LEU A 98 -13.41 -16.06 0.80
CA LEU A 98 -12.82 -16.71 -0.38
C LEU A 98 -11.44 -16.16 -0.78
N THR A 99 -10.83 -15.27 0.02
CA THR A 99 -9.56 -14.64 -0.37
C THR A 99 -8.65 -14.39 0.82
N ILE A 100 -7.45 -14.95 0.76
CA ILE A 100 -6.37 -14.65 1.70
C ILE A 100 -5.59 -13.47 1.14
N HIS A 101 -5.64 -12.36 1.86
CA HIS A 101 -4.83 -11.17 1.58
C HIS A 101 -3.66 -11.14 2.56
N VAL A 102 -2.45 -11.39 2.07
CA VAL A 102 -1.24 -11.19 2.86
C VAL A 102 -0.61 -9.88 2.42
N LEU A 103 -0.65 -8.88 3.30
CA LEU A 103 -0.11 -7.54 3.06
C LEU A 103 1.18 -7.36 3.85
N SER A 104 2.24 -6.90 3.21
CA SER A 104 3.49 -6.52 3.86
C SER A 104 3.78 -5.06 3.57
N ILE A 105 4.10 -4.28 4.60
CA ILE A 105 4.75 -2.97 4.46
C ILE A 105 6.23 -3.27 4.19
N VAL A 106 6.70 -2.98 2.97
CA VAL A 106 8.03 -3.40 2.52
C VAL A 106 9.06 -2.27 2.57
N ASP A 107 8.60 -1.03 2.48
CA ASP A 107 9.43 0.16 2.66
C ASP A 107 8.54 1.31 3.11
N VAL A 108 9.03 2.11 4.05
CA VAL A 108 8.27 3.24 4.59
C VAL A 108 9.22 4.33 5.04
N LYS A 109 8.86 5.55 4.66
CA LYS A 109 9.36 6.78 5.26
C LYS A 109 8.12 7.52 5.78
N TYR A 110 7.90 7.44 7.09
CA TYR A 110 6.60 7.71 7.71
C TYR A 110 6.00 9.10 7.46
N ASP A 111 6.85 10.09 7.17
CA ASP A 111 6.49 11.47 6.85
C ASP A 111 6.37 11.74 5.34
N GLU A 112 6.64 10.75 4.47
CA GLU A 112 6.67 10.94 3.02
C GLU A 112 5.89 9.86 2.25
N TYR A 113 6.27 8.58 2.34
CA TYR A 113 5.69 7.51 1.53
C TYR A 113 5.68 6.15 2.23
N ALA A 114 4.83 5.25 1.73
CA ALA A 114 4.88 3.82 2.08
C ALA A 114 4.66 2.95 0.84
N LEU A 115 5.38 1.83 0.78
CA LEU A 115 5.21 0.78 -0.21
C LEU A 115 4.66 -0.47 0.47
N THR A 116 3.65 -1.05 -0.15
CA THR A 116 3.12 -2.35 0.31
C THR A 116 3.17 -3.38 -0.81
N HIS A 117 3.47 -4.61 -0.43
CA HIS A 117 3.35 -5.80 -1.26
C HIS A 117 2.18 -6.63 -0.76
N ALA A 118 1.33 -7.11 -1.65
CA ALA A 118 0.35 -8.12 -1.30
C ALA A 118 0.32 -9.26 -2.30
N VAL A 119 0.30 -10.48 -1.77
CA VAL A 119 -0.02 -11.69 -2.52
C VAL A 119 -1.42 -12.09 -2.11
N ASN A 120 -2.30 -12.13 -3.10
CA ASN A 120 -3.71 -12.46 -2.89
C ASN A 120 -4.00 -13.76 -3.60
N THR A 121 -4.56 -14.71 -2.85
CA THR A 121 -4.99 -16.00 -3.39
C THR A 121 -6.49 -16.07 -3.31
N LYS A 122 -7.15 -16.21 -4.47
CA LYS A 122 -8.57 -16.48 -4.59
C LYS A 122 -8.74 -17.78 -5.36
N GLU A 123 -9.29 -18.81 -4.71
CA GLU A 123 -9.38 -20.16 -5.29
C GLU A 123 -8.01 -20.64 -5.82
N ASN A 124 -7.88 -20.87 -7.13
CA ASN A 124 -6.63 -21.30 -7.77
C ASN A 124 -5.81 -20.14 -8.38
N ASP A 125 -6.31 -18.91 -8.32
CA ASP A 125 -5.64 -17.74 -8.89
C ASP A 125 -4.88 -16.97 -7.82
N THR A 126 -3.58 -16.77 -8.07
CA THR A 126 -2.73 -15.91 -7.24
C THR A 126 -2.32 -14.68 -8.02
N TYR A 127 -2.54 -13.51 -7.42
CA TYR A 127 -2.19 -12.23 -8.02
C TYR A 127 -1.51 -11.31 -7.01
N ILE A 128 -0.62 -10.49 -7.54
CA ILE A 128 0.20 -9.53 -6.82
C ILE A 128 -0.48 -8.17 -6.86
N VAL A 129 -0.46 -7.46 -5.74
CA VAL A 129 -0.93 -6.09 -5.61
C VAL A 129 0.11 -5.30 -4.84
N ASN A 130 0.84 -4.45 -5.54
CA ASN A 130 1.70 -3.45 -4.92
C ASN A 130 1.01 -2.11 -4.92
N LYS A 131 1.20 -1.34 -3.84
CA LYS A 131 0.64 -0.01 -3.72
C LYS A 131 1.68 0.97 -3.25
N LEU A 132 1.59 2.18 -3.79
CA LEU A 132 2.33 3.35 -3.35
C LEU A 132 1.38 4.28 -2.61
N TYR A 133 1.78 4.65 -1.40
CA TYR A 133 1.10 5.61 -0.55
C TYR A 133 1.98 6.84 -0.35
N GLY A 134 1.37 8.02 -0.30
CA GLY A 134 2.04 9.28 0.02
C GLY A 134 1.38 9.99 1.20
N ARG A 135 2.17 10.73 1.99
CA ARG A 135 1.62 11.71 2.94
C ARG A 135 1.04 12.94 2.21
N ASP A 136 1.62 13.25 1.06
CA ASP A 136 1.11 14.23 0.10
C ASP A 136 0.59 13.56 -1.18
N ALA A 137 -0.29 14.28 -1.89
CA ALA A 137 -0.83 13.84 -3.18
C ALA A 137 0.23 13.88 -4.31
N ASP A 138 1.32 14.63 -4.11
CA ASP A 138 2.44 14.75 -5.02
C ASP A 138 3.68 14.12 -4.40
N LEU A 139 4.22 13.10 -5.07
CA LEU A 139 5.48 12.46 -4.68
C LEU A 139 6.57 12.76 -5.71
N SER A 140 7.82 12.82 -5.23
CA SER A 140 8.98 13.05 -6.09
C SER A 140 9.12 11.97 -7.18
N ALA A 141 9.74 12.33 -8.30
CA ALA A 141 10.02 11.38 -9.37
C ALA A 141 10.87 10.20 -8.88
N GLU A 142 11.74 10.42 -7.89
CA GLU A 142 12.56 9.37 -7.26
C GLU A 142 11.69 8.32 -6.55
N VAL A 143 10.70 8.75 -5.77
CA VAL A 143 9.77 7.83 -5.08
C VAL A 143 8.89 7.08 -6.07
N GLN A 144 8.43 7.76 -7.13
CA GLN A 144 7.65 7.12 -8.19
C GLN A 144 8.48 6.07 -8.94
N GLU A 145 9.76 6.35 -9.25
CA GLU A 145 10.64 5.39 -9.89
C GLU A 145 10.98 4.22 -8.98
N LYS A 146 11.17 4.46 -7.68
CA LYS A 146 11.32 3.40 -6.68
C LYS A 146 10.13 2.44 -6.70
N PHE A 147 8.91 2.96 -6.78
CA PHE A 147 7.70 2.13 -6.90
C PHE A 147 7.67 1.31 -8.20
N ARG A 148 8.10 1.89 -9.33
CA ARG A 148 8.21 1.16 -10.61
C ARG A 148 9.18 0.00 -10.49
N GLN A 149 10.42 0.27 -10.06
CA GLN A 149 11.46 -0.75 -9.93
C GLN A 149 11.05 -1.87 -8.97
N PHE A 150 10.51 -1.50 -7.81
CA PHE A 150 9.96 -2.47 -6.85
C PHE A 150 8.88 -3.36 -7.49
N SER A 151 7.96 -2.76 -8.25
CA SER A 151 6.87 -3.51 -8.89
C SER A 151 7.37 -4.52 -9.91
N LEU A 152 8.37 -4.16 -10.72
CA LEU A 152 9.01 -5.07 -11.67
C LEU A 152 9.71 -6.24 -10.96
N GLN A 153 10.44 -5.96 -9.88
CA GLN A 153 11.15 -6.99 -9.10
C GLN A 153 10.19 -8.01 -8.47
N THR A 154 8.97 -7.59 -8.16
CA THR A 154 7.92 -8.48 -7.66
C THR A 154 7.10 -9.14 -8.78
N GLY A 155 7.51 -9.05 -10.05
CA GLY A 155 6.88 -9.78 -11.16
C GLY A 155 5.64 -9.12 -11.78
N VAL A 156 5.42 -7.82 -11.53
CA VAL A 156 4.40 -7.05 -12.25
C VAL A 156 5.01 -6.48 -13.53
N LEU A 157 4.32 -6.60 -14.66
CA LEU A 157 4.77 -6.03 -15.94
C LEU A 157 4.77 -4.49 -15.91
N PRO A 158 5.70 -3.81 -16.61
CA PRO A 158 5.82 -2.34 -16.59
C PRO A 158 4.52 -1.61 -16.93
N GLU A 159 3.78 -2.10 -17.91
CA GLU A 159 2.50 -1.53 -18.33
C GLU A 159 1.44 -1.59 -17.24
N ASN A 160 1.53 -2.56 -16.32
CA ASN A 160 0.57 -2.76 -15.23
C ASN A 160 0.85 -1.90 -14.00
N VAL A 161 1.88 -1.04 -14.06
CA VAL A 161 2.14 -0.01 -13.06
C VAL A 161 1.36 1.26 -13.41
N MET A 162 0.38 1.61 -12.58
CA MET A 162 -0.49 2.77 -12.78
C MET A 162 -0.35 3.77 -11.64
N PHE A 163 -0.31 5.05 -12.01
CA PHE A 163 -0.45 6.19 -11.11
C PHE A 163 -1.84 6.78 -11.29
N PHE A 164 -2.48 7.14 -10.19
CA PHE A 164 -3.86 7.61 -10.23
C PHE A 164 -3.94 9.12 -10.46
N PRO A 165 -4.85 9.58 -11.33
CA PRO A 165 -5.14 11.01 -11.43
C PRO A 165 -5.69 11.52 -10.09
N LYS A 166 -5.34 12.75 -9.75
CA LYS A 166 -5.90 13.44 -8.60
C LYS A 166 -7.41 13.61 -8.80
N SER A 167 -8.16 13.48 -7.73
CA SER A 167 -9.57 13.84 -7.68
C SER A 167 -9.83 14.67 -6.44
N GLU A 168 -10.98 15.31 -6.41
CA GLU A 168 -11.51 15.84 -5.15
C GLU A 168 -11.55 14.72 -4.11
N GLU A 169 -11.24 15.09 -2.88
CA GLU A 169 -11.36 14.17 -1.76
C GLU A 169 -12.82 14.04 -1.36
N CYS A 170 -13.16 12.88 -0.80
CA CYS A 170 -14.39 12.76 -0.03
C CYS A 170 -14.35 13.74 1.13
N THR A 171 -15.14 14.80 1.08
CA THR A 171 -15.38 15.63 2.26
C THR A 171 -16.14 14.81 3.29
N SER A 172 -15.77 14.95 4.56
CA SER A 172 -16.69 14.59 5.64
C SER A 172 -17.85 15.57 5.56
N ALA A 173 -19.07 15.04 5.46
CA ALA A 173 -20.24 15.79 5.89
C ALA A 173 -20.19 15.93 7.42
#